data_AF-A0A833E8U2-F1
#
_entry.id   AF-A0A833E8U2-F1
#
_cell.length_a   1.000
_cell.length_b   1.000
_cell.length_c   1.000
_cell.angle_alpha   90.00
_cell.angle_beta   90.00
_cell.angle_gamma   90.00
#
_symmetry.space_group_name_H-M   'P 1'
#
loop_
_entity.id
_entity.type
_entity.pdbx_description
1 polymer ?
#
loop_
_entity_poly.entity_id
_entity_poly.type
_entity_poly.pdbx_seq_one_letter_code
_entity_poly.pdbx_strand_id
1 'polypeptide(L)'
;MSSQVPRGAEGEARGGQRAAVPGLLRLYAKLSPDRVGVLIGEEGKVKTEIMKRTRTRITVDSTTGMVIIEPEAPDVPPFMVMKAQEIVKAIAYGFSPERAMRLLDEDQILVVVDLKQYVGDAPNHLQRVKGRIIGEKGKARKTIEEMTGTYISVYDNYVAIIGDFETANIAKQAIEMLIQGRQHSTVYRFLERTMFRIRRSRITQLWEQPL
;
A
#
# COMPACT_ATOMS: atom_id res chain seq x y z
N MET A 1 -17.19 -30.33 66.07
CA MET A 1 -16.02 -31.14 65.70
C MET A 1 -15.36 -30.43 64.53
N SER A 2 -14.25 -29.77 64.83
CA SER A 2 -13.32 -29.19 63.86
C SER A 2 -12.71 -30.28 62.96
N SER A 3 -12.02 -29.84 61.90
CA SER A 3 -11.17 -30.61 60.97
C SER A 3 -11.83 -30.83 59.61
N GLN A 4 -11.25 -30.54 58.46
CA GLN A 4 -9.94 -29.99 58.08
C GLN A 4 -10.09 -29.55 56.61
N VAL A 5 -9.45 -28.44 56.27
CA VAL A 5 -9.17 -28.04 54.89
C VAL A 5 -8.03 -28.92 54.35
N PRO A 6 -8.09 -29.42 53.11
CA PRO A 6 -6.87 -29.72 52.37
C PRO A 6 -6.53 -28.56 51.44
N ARG A 7 -5.31 -28.03 51.65
CA ARG A 7 -4.56 -27.21 50.69
C ARG A 7 -4.11 -28.10 49.53
N GLY A 8 -4.04 -27.52 48.33
CA GLY A 8 -3.11 -27.95 47.30
C GLY A 8 -3.75 -28.26 45.95
N ALA A 9 -3.73 -27.26 45.06
CA ALA A 9 -3.38 -27.41 43.65
C ALA A 9 -3.29 -26.00 43.05
N GLU A 10 -2.09 -25.42 43.10
CA GLU A 10 -1.70 -24.33 42.21
C GLU A 10 -1.76 -24.89 40.77
N GLY A 11 -2.88 -24.64 40.10
CA GLY A 11 -3.07 -24.93 38.69
C GLY A 11 -2.53 -23.76 37.88
N GLU A 12 -1.39 -24.00 37.26
CA GLU A 12 -0.68 -23.13 36.33
C GLU A 12 -1.61 -22.35 35.39
N ALA A 13 -1.26 -21.08 35.21
CA ALA A 13 -1.75 -20.21 34.17
C ALA A 13 -1.60 -20.87 32.79
N ARG A 14 -2.68 -21.48 32.29
CA ARG A 14 -2.83 -21.68 30.85
C ARG A 14 -3.41 -20.40 30.28
N GLY A 15 -2.50 -19.50 29.91
CA GLY A 15 -2.79 -18.43 28.97
C GLY A 15 -3.52 -19.05 27.79
N GLY A 16 -4.81 -18.73 27.67
CA GLY A 16 -5.59 -19.05 26.49
C GLY A 16 -4.95 -18.31 25.34
N GLN A 17 -4.04 -18.98 24.62
CA GLN A 17 -3.78 -18.66 23.24
C GLN A 17 -5.14 -18.61 22.57
N ARG A 18 -5.58 -17.41 22.23
CA ARG A 18 -6.64 -17.22 21.25
C ARG A 18 -6.09 -17.81 19.96
N ALA A 19 -6.28 -19.12 19.80
CA ALA A 19 -6.06 -19.81 18.55
C ALA A 19 -6.90 -19.06 17.52
N ALA A 20 -6.23 -18.39 16.59
CA ALA A 20 -6.87 -17.77 15.46
C ALA A 20 -7.74 -18.83 14.79
N VAL A 21 -9.05 -18.59 14.74
CA VAL A 21 -10.00 -19.54 14.16
C VAL A 21 -9.71 -19.61 12.66
N PRO A 22 -9.30 -20.77 12.12
CA PRO A 22 -9.06 -20.92 10.69
C PRO A 22 -10.36 -20.71 9.91
N GLY A 23 -10.34 -19.86 8.88
CA GLY A 23 -11.41 -19.78 7.88
C GLY A 23 -12.29 -18.53 7.86
N LEU A 24 -12.08 -17.54 8.74
CA LEU A 24 -12.92 -16.32 8.72
C LEU A 24 -12.39 -15.21 7.80
N LEU A 25 -11.07 -15.01 7.72
CA LEU A 25 -10.51 -13.86 7.01
C LEU A 25 -10.37 -14.14 5.51
N ARG A 26 -11.39 -13.70 4.76
CA ARG A 26 -11.36 -13.62 3.29
C ARG A 26 -11.36 -12.16 2.88
N LEU A 27 -10.29 -11.72 2.24
CA LEU A 27 -10.23 -10.39 1.65
C LEU A 27 -10.45 -10.49 0.15
N TYR A 28 -11.22 -9.54 -0.36
CA TYR A 28 -11.55 -9.45 -1.77
C TYR A 28 -10.86 -8.23 -2.38
N ALA A 29 -10.38 -8.37 -3.61
CA ALA A 29 -9.88 -7.27 -4.41
C ALA A 29 -10.39 -7.42 -5.84
N LYS A 30 -10.57 -6.29 -6.51
CA LYS A 30 -11.01 -6.24 -7.90
C LYS A 30 -9.84 -5.82 -8.78
N LEU A 31 -9.60 -6.57 -9.85
CA LEU A 31 -8.66 -6.21 -10.90
C LEU A 31 -9.40 -5.90 -12.20
N SER A 32 -8.90 -4.92 -12.93
CA SER A 32 -9.26 -4.72 -14.33
C SER A 32 -8.77 -5.93 -15.16
N PRO A 33 -9.51 -6.37 -16.20
CA PRO A 33 -9.14 -7.55 -16.98
C PRO A 33 -7.73 -7.50 -17.58
N ASP A 34 -7.27 -6.33 -18.01
CA ASP A 34 -5.93 -6.10 -18.55
C ASP A 34 -4.81 -6.25 -17.50
N ARG A 35 -5.16 -6.19 -16.21
CA ARG A 35 -4.23 -6.33 -15.08
C ARG A 35 -4.15 -7.75 -14.53
N VAL A 36 -5.12 -8.61 -14.84
CA VAL A 36 -5.14 -10.01 -14.38
C VAL A 36 -3.86 -10.74 -14.80
N GLY A 37 -3.44 -10.56 -16.06
CA GLY A 37 -2.19 -11.14 -16.55
C GLY A 37 -0.95 -10.66 -15.80
N VAL A 38 -0.94 -9.40 -15.35
CA VAL A 38 0.18 -8.83 -14.57
C VAL A 38 0.25 -9.45 -13.17
N LEU A 39 -0.90 -9.67 -12.53
CA LEU A 39 -0.97 -10.32 -11.21
C LEU A 39 -0.57 -11.79 -11.27
N ILE A 40 -1.01 -12.52 -12.30
CA ILE A 40 -0.63 -13.92 -12.48
C ILE A 40 0.87 -13.98 -12.79
N GLY A 41 1.35 -13.16 -13.73
CA GLY A 41 2.70 -13.19 -14.25
C GLY A 41 2.96 -14.40 -15.15
N GLU A 42 4.13 -14.43 -15.78
CA GLU A 42 4.57 -15.57 -16.58
C GLU A 42 4.55 -16.84 -15.72
N GLU A 43 3.84 -17.88 -16.17
CA GLU A 43 3.67 -19.16 -15.46
C GLU A 43 3.13 -19.04 -14.01
N GLY A 44 2.50 -17.91 -13.65
CA GLY A 44 2.03 -17.70 -12.28
C GLY A 44 3.12 -17.25 -11.29
N LYS A 45 4.31 -16.86 -11.76
CA LYS A 45 5.45 -16.48 -10.91
C LYS A 45 5.12 -15.36 -9.93
N VAL A 46 4.44 -14.30 -10.40
CA VAL A 46 4.09 -13.14 -9.57
C VAL A 46 3.12 -13.53 -8.46
N LYS A 47 2.02 -14.21 -8.82
CA LYS A 47 1.04 -14.70 -7.85
C LYS A 47 1.70 -15.60 -6.79
N THR A 48 2.57 -16.50 -7.23
CA THR A 48 3.28 -17.45 -6.37
C THR A 48 4.23 -16.74 -5.41
N GLU A 49 4.95 -15.74 -5.89
CA GLU A 49 5.85 -14.94 -5.07
C GLU A 49 5.09 -14.15 -3.99
N ILE A 50 3.96 -13.52 -4.33
CA ILE A 50 3.13 -12.80 -3.35
C ILE A 50 2.61 -13.78 -2.28
N MET A 51 2.06 -14.93 -2.72
CA MET A 51 1.57 -15.98 -1.81
C MET A 51 2.66 -16.43 -0.84
N LYS A 52 3.87 -16.71 -1.35
CA LYS A 52 5.00 -17.19 -0.56
C LYS A 52 5.45 -16.16 0.49
N ARG A 53 5.62 -14.89 0.09
CA ARG A 53 6.11 -13.85 1.03
C ARG A 53 5.07 -13.47 2.08
N THR A 54 3.78 -13.58 1.76
CA THR A 54 2.69 -13.21 2.67
C THR A 54 2.09 -14.41 3.41
N ARG A 55 2.50 -15.64 3.09
CA ARG A 55 1.90 -16.88 3.62
C ARG A 55 0.38 -16.90 3.39
N THR A 56 -0.03 -16.57 2.16
CA THR A 56 -1.44 -16.50 1.76
C THR A 56 -1.75 -17.41 0.58
N ARG A 57 -3.03 -17.68 0.38
CA ARG A 57 -3.62 -18.29 -0.81
C ARG A 57 -4.34 -17.21 -1.61
N ILE A 58 -3.96 -17.07 -2.88
CA ILE A 58 -4.56 -16.12 -3.81
C ILE A 58 -5.26 -16.89 -4.94
N THR A 59 -6.58 -16.71 -5.01
CA THR A 59 -7.43 -17.27 -6.07
C THR A 59 -7.91 -16.14 -6.96
N VAL A 60 -7.76 -16.29 -8.28
CA VAL A 60 -8.12 -15.27 -9.26
C VAL A 60 -9.14 -15.85 -10.22
N ASP A 61 -10.29 -15.20 -10.35
CA ASP A 61 -11.24 -15.44 -11.42
C ASP A 61 -10.83 -14.58 -12.62
N SER A 62 -10.33 -15.21 -13.68
CA SER A 62 -9.84 -14.52 -14.86
C SER A 62 -10.95 -13.88 -15.71
N THR A 63 -12.20 -14.33 -15.55
CA THR A 63 -13.35 -13.78 -16.29
C THR A 63 -13.87 -12.52 -15.61
N THR A 64 -14.04 -12.58 -14.28
CA THR A 64 -14.56 -11.43 -13.54
C THR A 64 -13.45 -10.49 -13.06
N GLY A 65 -12.19 -10.92 -12.98
CA GLY A 65 -11.11 -10.16 -12.35
C GLY A 65 -11.26 -10.06 -10.82
N MET A 66 -12.10 -10.91 -10.20
CA MET A 66 -12.21 -11.00 -8.75
C MET A 66 -11.00 -11.77 -8.19
N VAL A 67 -10.38 -11.21 -7.16
CA VAL A 67 -9.27 -11.83 -6.45
C VAL A 67 -9.70 -12.09 -5.01
N ILE A 68 -9.55 -13.33 -4.57
CA ILE A 68 -9.84 -13.79 -3.21
C ILE A 68 -8.51 -14.12 -2.54
N ILE A 69 -8.32 -13.58 -1.34
CA ILE A 69 -7.07 -13.66 -0.58
C ILE A 69 -7.41 -14.22 0.80
N GLU A 70 -6.77 -15.33 1.14
CA GLU A 70 -7.01 -16.08 2.37
C GLU A 70 -5.66 -16.42 3.02
N PRO A 71 -5.57 -16.52 4.36
CA PRO A 71 -4.37 -17.04 5.00
C PRO A 71 -4.12 -18.50 4.59
N GLU A 72 -2.85 -18.90 4.40
CA GLU A 72 -2.52 -20.29 4.09
C GLU A 72 -2.72 -21.24 5.28
N ALA A 73 -2.60 -20.70 6.49
CA ALA A 73 -2.65 -21.42 7.76
C ALA A 73 -3.20 -20.51 8.87
N PRO A 74 -3.68 -21.07 10.00
CA PRO A 74 -4.33 -20.30 11.06
C PRO A 74 -3.38 -19.36 11.80
N ASP A 75 -2.09 -19.70 11.86
CA ASP A 75 -1.04 -18.92 12.53
C ASP A 75 -0.62 -17.67 11.74
N VAL A 76 -1.08 -17.51 10.50
CA VAL A 76 -0.74 -16.36 9.66
C VAL A 76 -1.32 -15.09 10.27
N PRO A 77 -0.49 -14.08 10.60
CA PRO A 77 -0.97 -12.83 11.15
C PRO A 77 -1.94 -12.12 10.18
N PRO A 78 -3.08 -11.58 10.65
CA PRO A 78 -4.05 -10.90 9.79
C PRO A 78 -3.46 -9.79 8.91
N PHE A 79 -2.44 -9.08 9.41
CA PHE A 79 -1.79 -8.01 8.67
C PHE A 79 -1.08 -8.52 7.40
N MET A 80 -0.63 -9.79 7.34
CA MET A 80 -0.02 -10.36 6.14
C MET A 80 -1.04 -10.55 5.01
N VAL A 81 -2.27 -10.92 5.36
CA VAL A 81 -3.39 -11.00 4.40
C VAL A 81 -3.75 -9.60 3.89
N MET A 82 -3.71 -8.58 4.77
CA MET A 82 -3.91 -7.18 4.39
C MET A 82 -2.79 -6.70 3.45
N LYS A 83 -1.53 -7.01 3.75
CA LYS A 83 -0.38 -6.67 2.90
C LYS A 83 -0.50 -7.32 1.51
N ALA A 84 -0.90 -8.59 1.44
CA ALA A 84 -1.22 -9.26 0.17
C ALA A 84 -2.32 -8.52 -0.61
N GLN A 85 -3.39 -8.11 0.08
CA GLN A 85 -4.48 -7.34 -0.53
C GLN A 85 -4.00 -5.98 -1.08
N GLU A 86 -3.17 -5.26 -0.33
CA GLU A 86 -2.63 -3.98 -0.78
C GLU A 86 -1.70 -4.12 -1.99
N ILE A 87 -0.90 -5.19 -2.07
CA ILE A 87 -0.09 -5.50 -3.25
C ILE A 87 -0.98 -5.75 -4.48
N VAL A 88 -2.03 -6.56 -4.32
CA VAL A 88 -3.01 -6.82 -5.39
C VAL A 88 -3.67 -5.52 -5.86
N LYS A 89 -4.11 -4.66 -4.92
CA LYS A 89 -4.67 -3.35 -5.25
C LYS A 89 -3.66 -2.45 -5.95
N ALA A 90 -2.41 -2.40 -5.49
CA ALA A 90 -1.36 -1.62 -6.15
C ALA A 90 -1.15 -2.06 -7.61
N ILE A 91 -1.14 -3.37 -7.87
CA ILE A 91 -1.10 -3.92 -9.23
C ILE A 91 -2.35 -3.51 -10.01
N ALA A 92 -3.53 -3.52 -9.40
CA ALA A 92 -4.77 -3.02 -10.04
C ALA A 92 -4.64 -1.55 -10.46
N TYR A 93 -3.95 -0.73 -9.66
CA TYR A 93 -3.68 0.69 -9.95
C TYR A 93 -2.40 0.93 -10.77
N GLY A 94 -1.95 -0.06 -11.53
CA GLY A 94 -0.92 0.10 -12.55
C GLY A 94 0.52 -0.07 -12.09
N PHE A 95 0.79 -0.36 -10.81
CA PHE A 95 2.16 -0.67 -10.39
C PHE A 95 2.67 -1.97 -11.03
N SER A 96 3.97 -2.03 -11.32
CA SER A 96 4.61 -3.30 -11.64
C SER A 96 4.68 -4.17 -10.37
N PRO A 97 4.72 -5.51 -10.51
CA PRO A 97 4.86 -6.39 -9.36
C PRO A 97 6.04 -6.02 -8.46
N GLU A 98 7.19 -5.71 -9.05
CA GLU A 98 8.43 -5.39 -8.33
C GLU A 98 8.25 -4.15 -7.44
N ARG A 99 7.58 -3.12 -7.97
CA ARG A 99 7.30 -1.88 -7.22
C ARG A 99 6.20 -2.06 -6.18
N ALA A 100 5.20 -2.90 -6.46
CA ALA A 100 4.13 -3.21 -5.53
C ALA A 100 4.64 -3.97 -4.30
N MET A 101 5.66 -4.83 -4.46
CA MET A 101 6.26 -5.61 -3.38
C MET A 101 6.91 -4.75 -2.28
N ARG A 102 7.22 -3.48 -2.55
CA ARG A 102 7.63 -2.52 -1.53
C ARG A 102 6.61 -2.38 -0.40
N LEU A 103 5.33 -2.66 -0.65
CA LEU A 103 4.30 -2.67 0.38
C LEU A 103 4.55 -3.72 1.47
N LEU A 104 5.41 -4.72 1.26
CA LEU A 104 5.78 -5.67 2.31
C LEU A 104 6.63 -5.04 3.40
N ASP A 105 7.38 -3.98 3.08
CA ASP A 105 8.23 -3.30 4.05
C ASP A 105 7.39 -2.62 5.14
N GLU A 106 8.03 -2.39 6.29
CA GLU A 106 7.41 -1.68 7.40
C GLU A 106 7.07 -0.24 6.99
N ASP A 107 5.96 0.27 7.54
CA ASP A 107 5.43 1.63 7.34
C ASP A 107 5.08 2.03 5.90
N GLN A 108 5.23 1.13 4.91
CA GLN A 108 4.79 1.40 3.54
C GLN A 108 3.28 1.24 3.40
N ILE A 109 2.66 2.27 2.82
CA ILE A 109 1.22 2.33 2.54
C ILE A 109 0.96 2.59 1.05
N LEU A 110 -0.25 2.26 0.62
CA LEU A 110 -0.78 2.61 -0.69
C LEU A 110 -1.76 3.79 -0.54
N VAL A 111 -1.52 4.89 -1.24
CA VAL A 111 -2.43 6.04 -1.34
C VAL A 111 -2.91 6.15 -2.77
N VAL A 112 -4.22 6.29 -2.97
CA VAL A 112 -4.84 6.37 -4.30
C VAL A 112 -5.59 7.69 -4.43
N VAL A 113 -5.40 8.35 -5.57
CA VAL A 113 -6.09 9.57 -5.98
C VAL A 113 -6.92 9.26 -7.21
N ASP A 114 -8.24 9.39 -7.10
CA ASP A 114 -9.15 9.33 -8.26
C ASP A 114 -9.20 10.70 -8.93
N LEU A 115 -8.67 10.80 -10.14
CA LEU A 115 -8.65 12.04 -10.90
C LEU A 115 -10.05 12.53 -11.28
N LYS A 116 -11.02 11.62 -11.47
CA LYS A 116 -12.40 11.99 -11.83
C LYS A 116 -13.09 12.78 -10.74
N GLN A 117 -12.73 12.57 -9.47
CA GLN A 117 -13.25 13.37 -8.36
C GLN A 117 -12.88 14.87 -8.47
N TYR A 118 -11.83 15.20 -9.24
CA TYR A 118 -11.37 16.58 -9.44
C TYR A 118 -11.78 17.17 -10.78
N VAL A 119 -11.77 16.38 -11.85
CA VAL A 119 -11.97 16.88 -13.22
C VAL A 119 -13.32 16.50 -13.85
N GLY A 120 -14.11 15.67 -13.17
CA GLY A 120 -15.33 15.08 -13.71
C GLY A 120 -15.05 14.06 -14.81
N ASP A 121 -16.06 13.81 -15.65
CA ASP A 121 -16.00 12.80 -16.72
C ASP A 121 -15.47 13.33 -18.06
N ALA A 122 -15.03 14.58 -18.14
CA ALA A 122 -14.52 15.18 -19.37
C ALA A 122 -13.17 14.56 -19.80
N PRO A 123 -13.10 13.78 -20.91
CA PRO A 123 -11.90 13.02 -21.27
C PRO A 123 -10.68 13.91 -21.55
N ASN A 124 -10.92 15.07 -22.17
CA ASN A 124 -9.87 16.05 -22.47
C ASN A 124 -9.24 16.64 -21.20
N HIS A 125 -10.03 16.81 -20.14
CA HIS A 125 -9.53 17.33 -18.87
C HIS A 125 -8.68 16.29 -18.15
N LEU A 126 -9.14 15.04 -18.13
CA LEU A 126 -8.38 13.92 -17.57
C LEU A 126 -7.04 13.75 -18.27
N GLN A 127 -7.01 13.75 -19.62
CA GLN A 127 -5.78 13.58 -20.38
C GLN A 127 -4.79 14.73 -20.13
N ARG A 128 -5.28 15.97 -20.05
CA ARG A 128 -4.46 17.14 -19.74
C ARG A 128 -3.86 17.06 -18.33
N VAL A 129 -4.65 16.67 -17.33
CA VAL A 129 -4.17 16.51 -15.95
C VAL A 129 -3.15 15.39 -15.84
N LYS A 130 -3.40 14.23 -16.46
CA LYS A 130 -2.41 13.14 -16.56
C LYS A 130 -1.12 13.63 -17.22
N GLY A 131 -1.22 14.41 -18.29
CA GLY A 131 -0.06 15.01 -18.97
C GLY A 131 0.79 15.90 -18.05
N ARG A 132 0.16 16.68 -17.16
CA ARG A 132 0.88 17.51 -16.17
C ARG A 132 1.58 16.66 -15.11
N ILE A 133 0.87 15.66 -14.59
CA ILE A 133 1.38 14.75 -13.55
C ILE A 133 2.57 13.94 -14.06
N ILE A 134 2.46 13.40 -15.27
CA ILE A 134 3.54 12.64 -15.92
C ILE A 134 4.67 13.61 -16.28
N GLY A 135 4.34 14.76 -16.88
CA GLY A 135 5.31 15.69 -17.44
C GLY A 135 6.00 15.14 -18.68
N GLU A 136 6.83 15.95 -19.31
CA GLU A 136 7.59 15.55 -20.50
C GLU A 136 8.44 14.31 -20.22
N LYS A 137 8.23 13.23 -20.98
CA LYS A 137 8.94 11.93 -20.81
C LYS A 137 8.88 11.37 -19.38
N GLY A 138 7.84 11.71 -18.62
CA GLY A 138 7.71 11.26 -17.22
C GLY A 138 8.53 12.06 -16.22
N LYS A 139 9.14 13.18 -16.62
CA LYS A 139 10.06 13.96 -15.77
C LYS A 139 9.41 14.47 -14.49
N ALA A 140 8.18 15.00 -14.56
CA ALA A 140 7.51 15.54 -13.38
C ALA A 140 7.23 14.44 -12.35
N ARG A 141 6.66 13.31 -12.79
CA ARG A 141 6.44 12.14 -11.94
C ARG A 141 7.74 11.67 -11.28
N LYS A 142 8.81 11.48 -12.07
CA LYS A 142 10.12 11.04 -11.56
C LYS A 142 10.72 12.01 -10.55
N THR A 143 10.65 13.31 -10.80
CA THR A 143 11.13 14.32 -9.85
C THR A 143 10.36 14.27 -8.53
N ILE A 144 9.03 14.09 -8.57
CA ILE A 144 8.25 13.94 -7.33
C ILE A 144 8.70 12.68 -6.58
N GLU A 145 8.81 11.53 -7.28
CA GLU A 145 9.30 10.27 -6.70
C GLU A 145 10.67 10.41 -6.03
N GLU A 146 11.62 11.07 -6.69
CA GLU A 146 12.98 11.30 -6.19
C GLU A 146 12.99 12.21 -4.96
N MET A 147 12.19 13.27 -4.96
CA MET A 147 12.15 14.23 -3.85
C MET A 147 11.50 13.64 -2.59
N THR A 148 10.45 12.83 -2.75
CA THR A 148 9.69 12.24 -1.65
C THR A 148 10.15 10.84 -1.26
N GLY A 149 10.94 10.16 -2.10
CA GLY A 149 11.31 8.75 -1.90
C GLY A 149 10.15 7.77 -2.15
N THR A 150 9.07 8.22 -2.79
CA THR A 150 7.88 7.39 -3.06
C THR A 150 7.91 6.76 -4.45
N TYR A 151 7.05 5.78 -4.68
CA TYR A 151 6.73 5.26 -6.00
C TYR A 151 5.36 5.72 -6.44
N ILE A 152 5.24 6.19 -7.68
CA ILE A 152 3.99 6.70 -8.27
C ILE A 152 3.67 5.94 -9.54
N SER A 153 2.41 5.49 -9.65
CA SER A 153 1.78 4.94 -10.84
C SER A 153 0.69 5.89 -11.33
N VAL A 154 0.58 6.07 -12.65
CA VAL A 154 -0.51 6.81 -13.29
C VAL A 154 -1.16 5.87 -14.28
N TYR A 155 -2.36 5.37 -13.96
CA TYR A 155 -3.03 4.33 -14.72
C TYR A 155 -4.54 4.58 -14.73
N ASP A 156 -5.14 4.45 -15.91
CA ASP A 156 -6.54 4.83 -16.16
C ASP A 156 -6.88 6.25 -15.65
N ASN A 157 -7.82 6.39 -14.72
CA ASN A 157 -8.18 7.63 -14.02
C ASN A 157 -7.55 7.75 -12.63
N TYR A 158 -6.64 6.86 -12.25
CA TYR A 158 -6.03 6.85 -10.92
C TYR A 158 -4.56 7.28 -10.93
N VAL A 159 -4.15 7.92 -9.85
CA VAL A 159 -2.76 8.04 -9.44
C VAL A 159 -2.58 7.30 -8.14
N ALA A 160 -1.74 6.27 -8.14
CA ALA A 160 -1.43 5.50 -6.94
C ALA A 160 0.00 5.75 -6.48
N ILE A 161 0.20 5.79 -5.17
CA ILE A 161 1.44 6.20 -4.51
C ILE A 161 1.79 5.16 -3.46
N ILE A 162 3.02 4.66 -3.46
CA ILE A 162 3.57 3.79 -2.42
C ILE A 162 4.71 4.53 -1.72
N GLY A 163 4.64 4.62 -0.40
CA GLY A 163 5.65 5.28 0.43
C GLY A 163 5.33 5.17 1.91
N ASP A 164 6.16 5.78 2.76
CA ASP A 164 5.81 5.97 4.16
C ASP A 164 4.62 6.94 4.30
N PHE A 165 3.90 6.88 5.42
CA PHE A 165 2.68 7.66 5.61
C PHE A 165 2.88 9.17 5.37
N GLU A 166 3.96 9.77 5.86
CA GLU A 166 4.21 11.20 5.69
C GLU A 166 4.55 11.54 4.24
N THR A 167 5.50 10.82 3.64
CA THR A 167 5.98 11.12 2.29
C THR A 167 4.95 10.79 1.21
N ALA A 168 4.15 9.73 1.39
CA ALA A 168 3.05 9.39 0.51
C ALA A 168 1.98 10.50 0.51
N ASN A 169 1.64 11.06 1.68
CA ASN A 169 0.70 12.17 1.78
C ASN A 169 1.25 13.48 1.18
N ILE A 170 2.55 13.74 1.30
CA ILE A 170 3.19 14.88 0.65
C ILE A 170 3.21 14.74 -0.86
N ALA A 171 3.52 13.54 -1.37
CA ALA A 171 3.43 13.24 -2.79
C ALA A 171 2.00 13.42 -3.29
N LYS A 172 1.00 12.92 -2.53
CA LYS A 172 -0.43 13.13 -2.82
C LYS A 172 -0.77 14.62 -2.94
N GLN A 173 -0.33 15.44 -1.99
CA GLN A 173 -0.58 16.88 -2.03
C GLN A 173 0.08 17.56 -3.24
N ALA A 174 1.30 17.14 -3.61
CA ALA A 174 1.96 17.63 -4.82
C ALA A 174 1.19 17.25 -6.10
N ILE A 175 0.62 16.04 -6.16
CA ILE A 175 -0.25 15.59 -7.25
C ILE A 175 -1.53 16.45 -7.28
N GLU A 176 -2.19 16.67 -6.15
CA GLU A 176 -3.38 17.53 -6.04
C GLU A 176 -3.09 18.97 -6.52
N MET A 177 -1.93 19.54 -6.21
CA MET A 177 -1.52 20.85 -6.74
C MET A 177 -1.40 20.85 -8.27
N LEU A 178 -0.87 19.79 -8.86
CA LEU A 178 -0.77 19.68 -10.33
C LEU A 178 -2.14 19.55 -10.99
N ILE A 179 -3.06 18.80 -10.37
CA ILE A 179 -4.46 18.67 -10.79
C ILE A 179 -5.15 20.04 -10.79
N GLN A 180 -4.93 20.84 -9.74
CA GLN A 180 -5.44 22.21 -9.59
C GLN A 180 -4.76 23.23 -10.54
N GLY A 181 -3.85 22.79 -11.41
CA GLY A 181 -3.22 23.67 -12.40
C GLY A 181 -2.03 24.49 -11.88
N ARG A 182 -1.51 24.22 -10.66
CA ARG A 182 -0.31 24.89 -10.15
C ARG A 182 0.90 24.59 -11.03
N GLN A 183 1.78 25.57 -11.20
CA GLN A 183 3.03 25.41 -11.96
C GLN A 183 3.95 24.37 -11.31
N HIS A 184 4.70 23.63 -12.14
CA HIS A 184 5.63 22.60 -11.63
C HIS A 184 6.69 23.21 -10.70
N SER A 185 7.20 24.40 -11.02
CA SER A 185 8.14 25.15 -10.17
C SER A 185 7.58 25.41 -8.76
N THR A 186 6.29 25.76 -8.66
CA THR A 186 5.59 25.96 -7.40
C THR A 186 5.45 24.65 -6.61
N VAL A 187 5.16 23.55 -7.31
CA VAL A 187 5.06 22.21 -6.70
C VAL A 187 6.43 21.75 -6.17
N TYR A 188 7.49 21.92 -6.95
CA TYR A 188 8.85 21.55 -6.53
C TYR A 188 9.31 22.38 -5.32
N ARG A 189 9.05 23.69 -5.29
CA ARG A 189 9.34 24.53 -4.12
C ARG A 189 8.54 24.12 -2.88
N PHE A 190 7.30 23.65 -3.07
CA PHE A 190 6.52 23.08 -1.97
C PHE A 190 7.16 21.79 -1.43
N LEU A 191 7.54 20.87 -2.32
CA LEU A 191 8.19 19.61 -1.95
C LEU A 191 9.51 19.86 -1.23
N GLU A 192 10.37 20.73 -1.77
CA GLU A 192 11.66 21.07 -1.17
C GLU A 192 11.51 21.59 0.27
N ARG A 193 10.63 22.57 0.48
CA ARG A 193 10.39 23.14 1.82
C ARG A 193 9.83 22.13 2.81
N THR A 194 8.96 21.23 2.35
CA THR A 194 8.29 20.26 3.23
C THR A 194 9.22 19.09 3.55
N MET A 195 9.93 18.57 2.55
CA MET A 195 10.91 17.50 2.74
C MET A 195 12.11 17.95 3.58
N PHE A 196 12.56 19.20 3.44
CA PHE A 196 13.58 19.76 4.32
C PHE A 196 13.13 19.75 5.79
N ARG A 197 11.87 20.11 6.06
CA ARG A 197 11.31 20.13 7.41
C ARG A 197 11.26 18.73 8.02
N ILE A 198 10.81 17.73 7.25
CA ILE A 198 10.75 16.33 7.70
C ILE A 198 12.14 15.78 7.99
N ARG A 199 13.11 16.00 7.09
CA ARG A 199 14.48 15.55 7.32
C ARG A 199 15.06 16.18 8.58
N ARG A 200 14.83 17.48 8.77
CA ARG A 200 15.27 18.20 9.96
C ARG A 200 14.63 17.64 11.25
N SER A 201 13.32 17.38 11.25
CA SER A 201 12.64 16.84 12.45
C SER A 201 13.11 15.43 12.79
N ARG A 202 13.26 14.54 11.79
CA ARG A 202 13.80 13.19 12.00
C ARG A 202 15.20 13.21 12.58
N ILE A 203 16.06 14.10 12.08
CA ILE A 203 17.40 14.31 12.63
C ILE A 203 17.28 14.75 14.09
N THR A 204 16.54 15.82 14.40
CA THR A 204 16.38 16.33 15.78
C THR A 204 15.89 15.26 16.76
N GLN A 205 14.89 14.46 16.39
CA GLN A 205 14.34 13.39 17.23
C GLN A 205 15.37 12.31 17.58
N LEU A 206 16.27 11.97 16.64
CA LEU A 206 17.34 11.01 16.89
C LEU A 206 18.36 11.52 17.93
N TRP A 207 18.53 12.83 18.06
CA TRP A 207 19.44 13.42 19.07
C TRP A 207 18.81 13.53 20.47
N GLU A 208 17.49 13.52 20.56
CA GLU A 208 16.76 13.71 21.84
C GLU A 208 16.52 12.40 22.60
N GLN A 209 16.76 11.24 21.97
CA GLN A 209 16.70 9.94 22.64
C GLN A 209 18.12 9.38 22.83
N PRO A 210 18.80 9.66 23.96
CA PRO A 210 19.99 8.90 24.31
C PRO A 210 19.59 7.44 24.61
N LEU A 211 20.43 6.51 24.13
CA LEU A 211 20.33 5.06 24.34
C LEU A 211 20.14 4.68 25.81
#